data_AF-A0ABD5CFC7-F1
#
_entry.id   AF-A0ABD5CFC7-F1
#
_cell.length_a   1.000
_cell.length_b   1.000
_cell.length_c   1.000
_cell.angle_alpha   90.00
_cell.angle_beta   90.00
_cell.angle_gamma   90.00
#
_symmetry.space_group_name_H-M   'P 1'
#
loop_
_entity.id
_entity.type
_entity.pdbx_description
1 polymer ?
#
loop_
_entity_poly.entity_id
_entity_poly.type
_entity_poly.pdbx_seq_one_letter_code
_entity_poly.pdbx_strand_id
1 'polypeptide(L)'
;MYKKHRSHHVAASLIAATALCGSASACAQLGAVIAAKSGESAQQSLLNGALRLRTSTDAGNTTINEYATNGGEIVAYTWQGPTMPDLAGLLGKYAGSYRTGAAEAAAAPDGNLHASRVVRPDVVVESGGPMRGYAGRAWLPGALPPGVTADDLR
;
A
#
# COMPACT_ATOMS: atom_id res chain seq x y z
N MET A 1 -21.10 -67.29 23.95
CA MET A 1 -21.01 -66.05 24.76
C MET A 1 -20.70 -64.89 23.84
N TYR A 2 -21.69 -64.04 23.57
CA TYR A 2 -21.66 -63.00 22.53
C TYR A 2 -20.98 -61.69 23.03
N LYS A 3 -20.36 -61.01 22.07
CA LYS A 3 -19.38 -59.92 22.16
C LYS A 3 -19.98 -58.62 22.73
N LYS A 4 -19.30 -58.01 23.70
CA LYS A 4 -19.69 -56.78 24.42
C LYS A 4 -19.33 -55.51 23.61
N HIS A 5 -20.33 -54.63 23.42
CA HIS A 5 -20.35 -53.19 23.13
C HIS A 5 -19.22 -52.49 22.31
N ARG A 6 -19.59 -51.97 21.12
CA ARG A 6 -19.23 -50.63 20.60
C ARG A 6 -20.53 -49.81 20.65
N SER A 7 -20.59 -48.52 20.96
CA SER A 7 -19.88 -47.41 20.31
C SER A 7 -20.00 -46.18 21.22
N HIS A 8 -18.93 -45.41 21.41
CA HIS A 8 -19.05 -44.06 21.95
C HIS A 8 -19.23 -43.10 20.78
N HIS A 9 -20.33 -42.36 20.78
CA HIS A 9 -20.62 -41.32 19.79
C HIS A 9 -19.61 -40.18 19.96
N VAL A 10 -18.91 -39.85 18.87
CA VAL A 10 -18.03 -38.68 18.76
C VAL A 10 -18.89 -37.43 18.89
N ALA A 11 -18.77 -36.72 20.00
CA ALA A 11 -19.37 -35.40 20.15
C ALA A 11 -18.54 -34.38 19.38
N ALA A 12 -19.16 -33.78 18.36
CA ALA A 12 -18.55 -32.82 17.46
C ALA A 12 -18.13 -31.53 18.21
N SER A 13 -16.89 -31.11 17.96
CA SER A 13 -16.33 -29.83 18.41
C SER A 13 -16.93 -28.68 17.63
N LEU A 14 -17.42 -27.64 18.32
CA LEU A 14 -17.62 -26.32 17.76
C LEU A 14 -16.72 -25.35 18.52
N ILE A 15 -15.50 -25.16 18.03
CA ILE A 15 -14.62 -24.08 18.49
C ILE A 15 -14.97 -22.87 17.63
N ALA A 16 -15.79 -21.97 18.18
CA ALA A 16 -15.99 -20.65 17.61
C ALA A 16 -14.73 -19.82 17.88
N ALA A 17 -13.84 -19.73 16.89
CA ALA A 17 -12.70 -18.82 16.93
C ALA A 17 -13.20 -17.40 16.62
N THR A 18 -13.48 -16.61 17.65
CA THR A 18 -13.65 -15.16 17.53
C THR A 18 -12.28 -14.55 17.22
N ALA A 19 -12.01 -14.33 15.94
CA ALA A 19 -10.86 -13.56 15.50
C ALA A 19 -11.05 -12.10 15.93
N LEU A 20 -10.38 -11.69 17.01
CA LEU A 20 -10.16 -10.28 17.32
C LEU A 20 -9.33 -9.69 16.18
N CYS A 21 -9.99 -8.97 15.28
CA CYS A 21 -9.36 -8.20 14.22
C CYS A 21 -8.67 -6.99 14.86
N GLY A 22 -7.41 -7.17 15.28
CA GLY A 22 -6.50 -6.05 15.51
C GLY A 22 -6.32 -5.34 14.18
N SER A 23 -6.89 -4.14 14.03
CA SER A 23 -6.74 -3.32 12.84
C SER A 23 -5.33 -2.75 12.79
N ALA A 24 -4.35 -3.58 12.42
CA ALA A 24 -3.17 -3.08 11.74
C ALA A 24 -3.66 -2.52 10.41
N SER A 25 -3.47 -1.22 10.19
CA SER A 25 -3.73 -0.62 8.87
C SER A 25 -2.66 -1.10 7.89
N ALA A 26 -2.76 -2.36 7.46
CA ALA A 26 -2.03 -2.84 6.32
C ALA A 26 -2.60 -2.09 5.10
N CYS A 27 -1.82 -1.14 4.57
CA CYS A 27 -2.08 -0.62 3.23
C CYS A 27 -2.03 -1.78 2.25
N ALA A 28 -2.90 -1.75 1.24
CA ALA A 28 -2.79 -2.71 0.15
C ALA A 28 -1.57 -2.33 -0.74
N GLN A 29 -1.33 -3.12 -1.77
CA GLN A 29 -0.19 -2.89 -2.67
C GLN A 29 -0.64 -2.10 -3.89
N LEU A 30 0.26 -1.38 -4.55
CA LEU A 30 0.00 -0.78 -5.86
C LEU A 30 -0.55 -1.83 -6.84
N GLY A 31 -1.60 -1.45 -7.58
CA GLY A 31 -2.31 -2.31 -8.52
C GLY A 31 -3.26 -3.32 -7.85
N ALA A 32 -3.39 -3.33 -6.53
CA ALA A 32 -4.45 -4.06 -5.85
C ALA A 32 -5.77 -3.27 -5.89
N VAL A 33 -6.89 -3.97 -5.74
CA VAL A 33 -8.21 -3.33 -5.63
C VAL A 33 -8.52 -3.10 -4.15
N ILE A 34 -8.91 -1.87 -3.80
CA ILE A 34 -9.41 -1.54 -2.46
C ILE A 34 -10.65 -2.41 -2.18
N ALA A 35 -10.52 -3.33 -1.22
CA ALA A 35 -11.69 -3.92 -0.58
C ALA A 35 -12.45 -2.81 0.16
N ALA A 36 -13.77 -2.74 -0.05
CA ALA A 36 -14.63 -1.85 0.72
C ALA A 36 -14.50 -2.21 2.20
N LYS A 37 -13.76 -1.39 2.97
CA LYS A 37 -13.71 -1.53 4.42
C LYS A 37 -15.01 -0.98 4.98
N SER A 38 -15.86 -1.87 5.49
CA SER A 38 -16.98 -1.51 6.36
C SER A 38 -16.41 -1.02 7.69
N GLY A 39 -16.03 0.25 7.75
CA GLY A 39 -15.42 0.86 8.94
C GLY A 39 -14.54 2.06 8.62
N GLU A 40 -15.16 3.24 8.69
CA GLU A 40 -14.63 4.54 9.17
C GLU A 40 -13.28 5.10 8.68
N SER A 41 -12.61 4.54 7.67
CA SER A 41 -11.66 5.37 6.90
C SER A 41 -12.45 6.27 5.97
N ALA A 42 -12.61 7.56 6.34
CA ALA A 42 -13.29 8.56 5.54
C ALA A 42 -12.66 8.63 4.14
N GLN A 43 -13.35 8.06 3.16
CA GLN A 43 -12.86 8.00 1.80
C GLN A 43 -13.31 9.25 1.06
N GLN A 44 -12.35 10.06 0.60
CA GLN A 44 -12.62 11.35 -0.03
C GLN A 44 -12.57 11.20 -1.55
N SER A 45 -13.56 11.74 -2.25
CA SER A 45 -13.52 11.82 -3.71
C SER A 45 -12.71 13.04 -4.14
N LEU A 46 -11.79 12.87 -5.08
CA LEU A 46 -10.94 13.92 -5.64
C LEU A 46 -11.15 14.00 -7.15
N LEU A 47 -10.84 15.17 -7.75
CA LEU A 47 -10.80 15.37 -9.20
C LEU A 47 -12.09 14.89 -9.88
N ASN A 48 -13.24 15.35 -9.38
CA ASN A 48 -14.57 14.97 -9.86
C ASN A 48 -14.85 13.45 -9.87
N GLY A 49 -14.23 12.70 -8.94
CA GLY A 49 -14.40 11.25 -8.84
C GLY A 49 -13.42 10.42 -9.64
N ALA A 50 -12.44 11.04 -10.31
CA ALA A 50 -11.36 10.29 -10.95
C ALA A 50 -10.53 9.49 -9.94
N LEU A 51 -10.35 10.03 -8.72
CA LEU A 51 -9.64 9.38 -7.63
C LEU A 51 -10.46 9.32 -6.35
N ARG A 52 -10.19 8.29 -5.55
CA ARG A 52 -10.65 8.10 -4.18
C ARG A 52 -9.43 8.07 -3.28
N LEU A 53 -9.38 9.00 -2.33
CA LEU A 53 -8.32 9.11 -1.33
C LEU A 53 -8.74 8.39 -0.04
N ARG A 54 -7.82 7.61 0.51
CA ARG A 54 -7.91 7.06 1.86
C ARG A 54 -6.62 7.35 2.62
N THR A 55 -6.73 8.00 3.77
CA THR A 55 -5.58 8.32 4.63
C THR A 55 -5.49 7.33 5.79
N SER A 56 -4.27 6.92 6.10
CA SER A 56 -3.94 6.13 7.29
C SER A 56 -2.62 6.61 7.89
N THR A 57 -2.34 6.20 9.13
CA THR A 57 -1.06 6.47 9.79
C THR A 57 -0.47 5.15 10.26
N ASP A 58 0.77 4.88 9.89
CA ASP A 58 1.50 3.67 10.30
C ASP A 58 2.10 3.83 11.72
N ALA A 59 2.57 2.73 12.31
CA ALA A 59 3.20 2.68 13.63
C ALA A 59 4.41 3.63 13.78
N GLY A 60 5.07 3.98 12.67
CA GLY A 60 6.13 4.99 12.62
C GLY A 60 5.64 6.45 12.67
N ASN A 61 4.34 6.67 12.86
CA ASN A 61 3.71 7.99 12.86
C ASN A 61 3.83 8.73 11.51
N THR A 62 3.89 7.94 10.43
CA THR A 62 3.91 8.40 9.04
C THR A 62 2.52 8.32 8.45
N THR A 63 2.01 9.45 7.98
CA THR A 63 0.75 9.55 7.26
C THR A 63 0.95 9.03 5.85
N ILE A 64 0.06 8.13 5.42
CA ILE A 64 0.04 7.50 4.11
C ILE A 64 -1.31 7.80 3.48
N ASN A 65 -1.30 8.46 2.33
CA ASN A 65 -2.45 8.71 1.48
C ASN A 65 -2.45 7.69 0.35
N GLU A 66 -3.50 6.89 0.27
CA GLU A 66 -3.75 5.90 -0.76
C GLU A 66 -4.73 6.46 -1.80
N TYR A 67 -4.34 6.42 -3.07
CA TYR A 67 -5.14 6.88 -4.19
C TYR A 67 -5.59 5.70 -5.03
N ALA A 68 -6.90 5.50 -5.12
CA ALA A 68 -7.49 4.54 -6.02
C ALA A 68 -8.33 5.19 -7.10
N THR A 69 -8.43 4.55 -8.25
CA THR A 69 -9.40 4.92 -9.29
C THR A 69 -10.83 4.73 -8.78
N ASN A 70 -11.82 5.22 -9.55
CA ASN A 70 -13.22 4.93 -9.25
C ASN A 70 -13.51 3.41 -9.21
N GLY A 71 -12.82 2.63 -10.05
CA GLY A 71 -12.89 1.16 -10.07
C GLY A 71 -12.23 0.49 -8.85
N GLY A 72 -11.59 1.26 -7.97
CA GLY A 72 -10.97 0.78 -6.73
C GLY A 72 -9.53 0.32 -6.89
N GLU A 73 -8.95 0.33 -8.08
CA GLU A 73 -7.53 0.01 -8.27
C GLU A 73 -6.65 1.09 -7.64
N ILE A 74 -5.71 0.69 -6.78
CA ILE A 74 -4.76 1.58 -6.13
C ILE A 74 -3.65 1.92 -7.12
N VAL A 75 -3.55 3.19 -7.47
CA VAL A 75 -2.65 3.68 -8.53
C VAL A 75 -1.54 4.54 -7.99
N ALA A 76 -1.69 5.08 -6.78
CA ALA A 76 -0.65 5.87 -6.14
C ALA A 76 -0.70 5.84 -4.62
N TYR A 77 0.44 6.18 -4.02
CA TYR A 77 0.59 6.52 -2.62
C TYR A 77 1.36 7.84 -2.49
N THR A 78 1.00 8.67 -1.51
CA THR A 78 1.90 9.70 -0.96
C THR A 78 2.12 9.44 0.53
N TRP A 79 3.25 9.90 1.06
CA TRP A 79 3.54 9.78 2.48
C TRP A 79 4.25 11.01 3.02
N GLN A 80 4.04 11.25 4.31
CA GLN A 80 4.74 12.26 5.08
C GLN A 80 4.84 11.85 6.54
N GLY A 81 6.04 11.92 7.12
CA GLY A 81 6.23 11.56 8.52
C GLY A 81 7.67 11.56 8.99
N PRO A 82 7.91 11.21 10.26
CA PRO A 82 9.26 11.14 10.82
C PRO A 82 10.02 9.88 10.38
N THR A 83 9.33 8.85 9.86
CA THR A 83 9.96 7.62 9.36
C THR A 83 9.56 7.31 7.92
N MET A 84 10.41 6.59 7.19
CA MET A 84 10.02 6.03 5.89
C MET A 84 8.96 4.95 6.09
N PRO A 85 7.88 4.89 5.28
CA PRO A 85 6.95 3.77 5.31
C PRO A 85 7.59 2.49 4.75
N ASP A 86 6.96 1.33 4.97
CA ASP A 86 7.34 0.09 4.30
C ASP A 86 7.06 0.18 2.78
N LEU A 87 8.02 0.72 2.03
CA LEU A 87 7.92 0.85 0.57
C LEU A 87 7.81 -0.52 -0.12
N ALA A 88 8.43 -1.57 0.41
CA ALA A 88 8.31 -2.89 -0.20
C ALA A 88 6.86 -3.41 -0.11
N GLY A 89 6.22 -3.19 1.04
CA GLY A 89 4.80 -3.46 1.25
C GLY A 89 3.91 -2.66 0.30
N LEU A 90 4.09 -1.34 0.24
CA LEU A 90 3.27 -0.44 -0.60
C LEU A 90 3.43 -0.73 -2.11
N LEU A 91 4.65 -1.02 -2.57
CA LEU A 91 4.92 -1.26 -3.99
C LEU A 91 4.59 -2.69 -4.42
N GLY A 92 4.62 -3.67 -3.50
CA GLY A 92 4.38 -5.08 -3.80
C GLY A 92 5.24 -5.58 -4.97
N LYS A 93 4.59 -6.05 -6.04
CA LYS A 93 5.27 -6.60 -7.23
C LYS A 93 6.23 -5.60 -7.91
N TYR A 94 6.01 -4.30 -7.76
CA TYR A 94 6.84 -3.26 -8.37
C TYR A 94 8.11 -2.95 -7.57
N ALA A 95 8.23 -3.47 -6.33
CA ALA A 95 9.39 -3.23 -5.48
C ALA A 95 10.71 -3.70 -6.12
N GLY A 96 10.67 -4.75 -6.95
CA GLY A 96 11.83 -5.22 -7.72
C GLY A 96 12.33 -4.17 -8.73
N SER A 97 11.43 -3.66 -9.57
CA SER A 97 11.75 -2.63 -10.58
C SER A 97 12.29 -1.36 -9.93
N TYR A 98 11.68 -0.94 -8.80
CA TYR A 98 12.16 0.18 -8.00
C TYR A 98 13.59 -0.05 -7.48
N ARG A 99 13.88 -1.18 -6.85
CA ARG A 99 15.23 -1.47 -6.33
C ARG A 99 16.29 -1.49 -7.41
N THR A 100 15.98 -2.08 -8.58
CA THR A 100 16.89 -2.03 -9.73
C THR A 100 17.14 -0.59 -10.14
N GLY A 101 16.09 0.22 -10.35
CA GLY A 101 16.27 1.63 -10.71
C GLY A 101 17.04 2.45 -9.67
N ALA A 102 16.84 2.18 -8.38
CA ALA A 102 17.58 2.82 -7.30
C ALA A 102 19.08 2.45 -7.32
N ALA A 103 19.40 1.18 -7.58
CA ALA A 103 20.79 0.73 -7.69
C ALA A 103 21.50 1.36 -8.91
N GLU A 104 20.83 1.42 -10.06
CA GLU A 104 21.34 2.10 -11.26
C GLU A 104 21.59 3.59 -10.99
N ALA A 105 20.66 4.27 -10.31
CA ALA A 105 20.80 5.69 -9.95
C ALA A 105 21.97 5.93 -8.98
N ALA A 106 22.19 5.02 -8.03
CA ALA A 106 23.30 5.09 -7.08
C ALA A 106 24.68 4.82 -7.72
N ALA A 107 24.73 4.03 -8.79
CA ALA A 107 25.96 3.73 -9.51
C ALA A 107 26.35 4.81 -10.53
N ALA A 108 25.49 5.81 -10.77
CA ALA A 108 25.75 6.86 -11.73
C ALA A 108 26.93 7.76 -11.29
N PRO A 109 27.93 8.00 -12.17
CA PRO A 109 29.17 8.69 -11.82
C PRO A 109 28.99 10.17 -11.44
N ASP A 110 27.88 10.80 -11.80
CA ASP A 110 27.62 12.24 -11.57
C ASP A 110 27.01 12.58 -10.19
N GLY A 111 27.17 11.72 -9.18
CA GLY A 111 26.76 12.02 -7.80
C GLY A 111 25.26 12.32 -7.68
N ASN A 112 24.45 11.49 -8.34
CA ASN A 112 23.17 11.93 -8.82
C ASN A 112 22.15 12.17 -7.69
N LEU A 113 21.77 13.43 -7.49
CA LEU A 113 20.63 13.87 -6.67
C LEU A 113 19.29 13.19 -7.08
N HIS A 114 19.28 12.48 -8.22
CA HIS A 114 18.19 11.64 -8.70
C HIS A 114 17.99 10.34 -7.93
N ALA A 115 18.83 9.97 -6.95
CA ALA A 115 18.48 8.86 -6.04
C ALA A 115 17.12 9.10 -5.34
N SER A 116 16.76 10.38 -5.16
CA SER A 116 15.45 10.82 -4.68
C SER A 116 14.31 10.59 -5.68
N ARG A 117 14.59 10.24 -6.94
CA ARG A 117 13.59 10.00 -7.99
C ARG A 117 13.97 8.83 -8.88
N VAL A 118 13.30 7.70 -8.68
CA VAL A 118 13.45 6.51 -9.50
C VAL A 118 12.31 6.44 -10.51
N VAL A 119 12.65 6.55 -11.80
CA VAL A 119 11.70 6.42 -12.91
C VAL A 119 11.88 5.08 -13.59
N ARG A 120 10.83 4.25 -13.56
CA ARG A 120 10.74 3.00 -14.32
C ARG A 120 9.48 3.03 -15.18
N PRO A 121 9.39 2.21 -16.25
CA PRO A 121 8.21 2.15 -17.10
C PRO A 121 6.93 1.74 -16.35
N ASP A 122 7.09 0.91 -15.32
CA ASP A 122 6.01 0.30 -14.54
C ASP A 122 5.69 1.02 -13.23
N VAL A 123 6.66 1.75 -12.67
CA VAL A 123 6.50 2.47 -11.41
C VAL A 123 7.42 3.69 -11.35
N VAL A 124 6.92 4.79 -10.80
CA VAL A 124 7.75 5.94 -10.45
C VAL A 124 7.69 6.13 -8.94
N VAL A 125 8.85 6.37 -8.33
CA VAL A 125 8.98 6.61 -6.89
C VAL A 125 9.81 7.87 -6.70
N GLU A 126 9.27 8.81 -5.94
CA GLU A 126 9.95 10.01 -5.51
C GLU A 126 10.02 10.03 -3.98
N SER A 127 11.21 10.18 -3.44
CA SER A 127 11.48 10.20 -2.00
C SER A 127 12.41 11.36 -1.65
N GLY A 128 12.11 12.04 -0.56
CA GLY A 128 12.88 13.16 -0.06
C GLY A 128 12.32 13.60 1.30
N GLY A 129 12.41 14.91 1.58
CA GLY A 129 11.79 15.50 2.75
C GLY A 129 12.66 16.54 3.45
N PRO A 130 12.11 17.23 4.46
CA PRO A 130 12.85 18.19 5.28
C PRO A 130 13.95 17.48 6.10
N MET A 131 14.85 18.26 6.70
CA MET A 131 16.06 17.78 7.40
C MET A 131 15.83 16.76 8.55
N ARG A 132 14.59 16.40 8.87
CA ARG A 132 14.21 15.45 9.94
C ARG A 132 12.92 14.69 9.63
N GLY A 133 12.53 14.62 8.36
CA GLY A 133 11.28 13.98 7.96
C GLY A 133 11.36 13.40 6.56
N TYR A 134 10.57 12.37 6.33
CA TYR A 134 10.40 11.72 5.05
C TYR A 134 9.11 12.21 4.42
N ALA A 135 9.20 12.54 3.14
CA ALA A 135 8.06 12.81 2.29
C ALA A 135 8.31 12.18 0.92
N GLY A 136 7.24 11.76 0.25
CA GLY A 136 7.39 11.17 -1.06
C GLY A 136 6.09 10.65 -1.62
N ARG A 137 6.21 10.07 -2.80
CA ARG A 137 5.10 9.51 -3.55
C ARG A 137 5.56 8.38 -4.45
N ALA A 138 4.65 7.46 -4.72
CA ALA A 138 4.84 6.40 -5.68
C ALA A 138 3.57 6.24 -6.51
N TRP A 139 3.69 6.03 -7.81
CA TRP A 139 2.53 5.82 -8.68
C TRP A 139 2.86 4.93 -9.87
N LEU A 140 1.79 4.39 -10.47
CA LEU A 140 1.84 3.63 -11.71
C LEU A 140 1.57 4.56 -12.90
N PRO A 141 2.57 4.87 -13.75
CA PRO A 141 2.40 5.84 -14.84
C PRO A 141 1.27 5.50 -15.80
N GLY A 142 1.10 4.21 -16.10
CA GLY A 142 0.06 3.72 -17.01
C GLY A 142 -1.32 3.53 -16.39
N ALA A 143 -1.48 3.73 -15.08
CA ALA A 143 -2.75 3.52 -14.38
C ALA A 143 -3.39 4.82 -13.88
N LEU A 144 -2.74 5.98 -14.04
CA LEU A 144 -3.36 7.25 -13.72
C LEU A 144 -4.58 7.49 -14.63
N PRO A 145 -5.75 7.89 -14.08
CA PRO A 145 -6.91 8.21 -14.90
C PRO A 145 -6.63 9.36 -15.88
N PRO A 146 -7.39 9.47 -17.00
CA PRO A 146 -7.24 10.57 -17.93
C PRO A 146 -7.35 11.94 -17.26
N GLY A 147 -6.39 12.82 -17.53
CA GLY A 147 -6.33 14.17 -16.95
C GLY A 147 -5.74 14.25 -15.54
N VAL A 148 -5.43 13.11 -14.90
CA VAL A 148 -4.73 13.06 -13.62
C VAL A 148 -3.23 12.99 -13.87
N THR A 149 -2.47 13.84 -13.18
CA THR A 149 -1.01 13.89 -13.25
C THR A 149 -0.39 13.59 -11.89
N ALA A 150 0.93 13.41 -11.84
CA ALA A 150 1.64 13.21 -10.58
C ALA A 150 1.58 14.44 -9.63
N ASP A 151 1.34 15.63 -10.17
CA ASP A 151 1.19 16.87 -9.38
C ASP A 151 -0.12 16.89 -8.56
N ASP A 152 -1.11 16.12 -9.00
CA ASP A 152 -2.39 15.98 -8.30
C ASP A 152 -2.28 15.09 -7.03
N LEU A 153 -1.16 14.39 -6.84
CA LEU A 153 -0.88 13.52 -5.70
C LEU A 153 -0.20 14.31 -4.57
N ARG A 154 -0.81 14.37 -3.38
CA ARG A 154 -0.44 15.30 -2.29
C ARG A 154 -0.17 14.61 -0.96
#